data_AF-A0A3C2AMI4-F1
#
_entry.id   AF-A0A3C2AMI4-F1
#
_cell.length_a   1.000
_cell.length_b   1.000
_cell.length_c   1.000
_cell.angle_alpha   90.00
_cell.angle_beta   90.00
_cell.angle_gamma   90.00
#
_symmetry.space_group_name_H-M   'P 1'
#
loop_
_entity.id
_entity.type
_entity.pdbx_description
1 polymer ?
#
loop_
_entity_poly.entity_id
_entity_poly.type
_entity_poly.pdbx_seq_one_letter_code
_entity_poly.pdbx_strand_id
1 'polypeptide(L)'
;MAQVSVNTTLPATVAPGGSFTVELDVAKGDVSGFAKLQQNLPPGFSAEQGESANATFSFKDQKVKFLWMALPNNNFQVSYKVNVDASLSGNQIIEGTFAYIQDNETEKYVIPKDIISVGANQADAANQAAMDKILADQQAKEDAAETARKEAASAEETEEVAAVEEVTEVVEEVAEPIVEAVEEIAEEVVEAVEEVVEATPAPAKTVEPVADYNDAMMKSKAGLVFRVQVAAGPSQVDPSFFVNKYGISDAIVIEEHEGLFKYVVGEFGSYRPAKTFSNELRDNNSVEGPFVTAYNDGVRIHVKEALDIAGQ
;
A
#
# COMPACT_ATOMS: atom_id res chain seq x y z
N MET A 1 -18.72 -16.99 13.28
CA MET A 1 -18.09 -16.15 14.33
C MET A 1 -17.62 -14.87 13.68
N ALA A 2 -17.62 -13.75 14.39
CA ALA A 2 -17.15 -12.48 13.85
C ALA A 2 -15.62 -12.41 13.97
N GLN A 3 -14.91 -12.23 12.84
CA GLN A 3 -13.46 -12.14 12.83
C GLN A 3 -12.97 -10.81 13.41
N VAL A 4 -11.80 -10.82 14.06
CA VAL A 4 -11.14 -9.60 14.50
C VAL A 4 -10.55 -8.85 13.30
N SER A 5 -10.81 -7.55 13.22
CA SER A 5 -10.10 -6.64 12.31
C SER A 5 -9.90 -5.26 12.94
N VAL A 6 -8.97 -4.49 12.36
CA VAL A 6 -8.68 -3.11 12.76
C VAL A 6 -8.54 -2.28 11.50
N ASN A 7 -9.36 -1.24 11.36
CA ASN A 7 -9.27 -0.25 10.29
C ASN A 7 -8.60 1.03 10.82
N THR A 8 -7.58 1.53 10.13
CA THR A 8 -6.98 2.84 10.41
C THR A 8 -7.69 3.93 9.61
N THR A 9 -7.88 5.10 10.22
CA THR A 9 -8.24 6.35 9.52
C THR A 9 -7.21 7.43 9.86
N LEU A 10 -6.53 7.96 8.85
CA LEU A 10 -5.55 9.07 8.95
C LEU A 10 -5.46 9.84 7.61
N PRO A 11 -4.98 11.10 7.59
CA PRO A 11 -4.84 11.87 6.34
C PRO A 11 -3.65 11.38 5.50
N ALA A 12 -3.80 11.40 4.17
CA ALA A 12 -2.75 10.97 3.24
C ALA A 12 -1.53 11.90 3.19
N THR A 13 -1.67 13.16 3.60
CA THR A 13 -0.57 14.16 3.63
C THR A 13 -0.57 14.97 4.92
N VAL A 14 0.62 15.46 5.32
CA VAL A 14 0.79 16.41 6.42
C VAL A 14 1.99 17.32 6.15
N ALA A 15 1.89 18.60 6.52
CA ALA A 15 3.02 19.52 6.44
C ALA A 15 4.12 19.16 7.46
N PRO A 16 5.42 19.39 7.15
CA PRO A 16 6.49 19.31 8.15
C PRO A 16 6.20 20.24 9.33
N GLY A 17 6.36 19.76 10.56
CA GLY A 17 6.00 20.51 11.77
C GLY A 17 4.51 20.47 12.12
N GLY A 18 3.67 19.82 11.30
CA GLY A 18 2.24 19.68 11.49
C GLY A 18 1.84 18.58 12.48
N SER A 19 0.53 18.42 12.67
CA SER A 19 -0.05 17.34 13.48
C SER A 19 -1.33 16.80 12.87
N PHE A 20 -1.60 15.51 13.09
CA PHE A 20 -2.81 14.83 12.63
C PHE A 20 -3.31 13.84 13.69
N THR A 21 -4.56 13.39 13.57
CA THR A 21 -5.10 12.29 14.39
C THR A 21 -4.98 10.98 13.60
N VAL A 22 -4.63 9.90 14.28
CA VAL A 22 -4.84 8.53 13.82
C VAL A 22 -5.99 7.96 14.63
N GLU A 23 -7.03 7.48 13.95
CA GLU A 23 -8.16 6.76 14.54
C GLU A 23 -8.07 5.28 14.13
N LEU A 24 -8.44 4.37 15.03
CA LEU A 24 -8.43 2.93 14.80
C LEU A 24 -9.74 2.31 15.27
N ASP A 25 -10.54 1.87 14.32
CA ASP A 25 -11.81 1.19 14.54
C ASP A 25 -11.55 -0.31 14.69
N VAL A 26 -11.71 -0.83 15.92
CA VAL A 26 -11.49 -2.23 16.27
C VAL A 26 -12.80 -2.99 16.20
N ALA A 27 -12.96 -3.79 15.14
CA ALA A 27 -13.94 -4.86 15.10
C ALA A 27 -13.42 -6.03 15.93
N LYS A 28 -13.81 -6.12 17.20
CA LYS A 28 -13.27 -7.13 18.14
C LYS A 28 -13.87 -8.53 17.98
N GLY A 29 -14.91 -8.67 17.16
CA GLY A 29 -15.66 -9.91 17.02
C GLY A 29 -16.14 -10.47 18.36
N ASP A 30 -16.01 -11.78 18.53
CA ASP A 30 -16.43 -12.50 19.74
C ASP A 30 -15.39 -12.43 20.90
N VAL A 31 -14.22 -11.80 20.67
CA VAL A 31 -13.09 -11.73 21.62
C VAL A 31 -13.39 -10.84 22.83
N SER A 32 -12.80 -11.17 23.99
CA SER A 32 -12.92 -10.41 25.25
C SER A 32 -11.63 -10.52 26.09
N GLY A 33 -11.59 -9.88 27.26
CA GLY A 33 -10.45 -10.00 28.17
C GLY A 33 -9.22 -9.18 27.72
N PHE A 34 -8.03 -9.73 27.94
CA PHE A 34 -6.76 -9.00 27.75
C PHE A 34 -6.40 -8.82 26.27
N ALA A 35 -6.03 -7.59 25.90
CA ALA A 35 -5.60 -7.26 24.56
C ALA A 35 -4.59 -6.09 24.53
N LYS A 36 -3.85 -5.99 23.44
CA LYS A 36 -2.84 -4.95 23.21
C LYS A 36 -2.80 -4.54 21.74
N LEU A 37 -3.13 -3.29 21.47
CA LEU A 37 -2.83 -2.64 20.20
C LEU A 37 -1.43 -2.03 20.28
N GLN A 38 -0.61 -2.18 19.23
CA GLN A 38 0.63 -1.45 19.06
C GLN A 38 0.74 -0.95 17.62
N GLN A 39 1.14 0.31 17.44
CA GLN A 39 1.63 0.83 16.17
C GLN A 39 3.08 1.32 16.31
N ASN A 40 3.89 1.02 15.31
CA ASN A 40 5.23 1.56 15.13
C ASN A 40 5.09 2.87 14.33
N LEU A 41 5.66 3.96 14.84
CA LEU A 41 5.79 5.23 14.13
C LEU A 41 7.20 5.39 13.55
N PRO A 42 7.40 6.18 12.49
CA PRO A 42 8.73 6.54 12.00
C PRO A 42 9.49 7.39 13.03
N PRO A 43 10.83 7.49 12.94
CA PRO A 43 11.62 8.47 13.70
C PRO A 43 11.13 9.91 13.43
N GLY A 44 11.12 10.75 14.47
CA GLY A 44 10.68 12.16 14.37
C GLY A 44 9.16 12.38 14.39
N PHE A 45 8.35 11.32 14.45
CA PHE A 45 6.95 11.43 14.91
C PHE A 45 6.89 11.33 16.45
N SER A 46 5.94 12.03 17.06
CA SER A 46 5.62 11.93 18.50
C SER A 46 4.12 11.70 18.66
N ALA A 47 3.69 11.00 19.73
CA ALA A 47 2.28 10.67 19.94
C ALA A 47 1.73 11.11 21.30
N GLU A 48 0.53 11.68 21.27
CA GLU A 48 -0.29 12.11 22.42
C GLU A 48 -1.59 11.29 22.48
N GLN A 49 -2.04 10.92 23.68
CA GLN A 49 -3.26 10.12 23.87
C GLN A 49 -4.52 10.85 23.38
N GLY A 50 -5.35 10.17 22.57
CA GLY A 50 -6.72 10.58 22.23
C GLY A 50 -7.75 9.70 22.97
N GLU A 51 -8.75 9.21 22.25
CA GLU A 51 -9.67 8.20 22.79
C GLU A 51 -8.91 6.89 23.06
N SER A 52 -9.21 6.20 24.16
CA SER A 52 -8.50 4.98 24.56
C SER A 52 -9.40 3.80 24.86
N ALA A 53 -10.73 3.95 24.87
CA ALA A 53 -11.70 2.90 25.16
C ALA A 53 -11.36 2.10 26.44
N ASN A 54 -10.97 2.82 27.50
CA ASN A 54 -10.47 2.32 28.79
C ASN A 54 -9.10 1.59 28.77
N ALA A 55 -8.33 1.69 27.69
CA ALA A 55 -6.96 1.22 27.66
C ALA A 55 -5.99 2.12 28.42
N THR A 56 -4.91 1.52 28.94
CA THR A 56 -3.69 2.25 29.29
C THR A 56 -2.92 2.60 28.01
N PHE A 57 -2.81 3.89 27.70
CA PHE A 57 -1.95 4.39 26.62
C PHE A 57 -0.48 4.46 27.06
N SER A 58 0.45 4.24 26.12
CA SER A 58 1.84 4.67 26.27
C SER A 58 2.49 4.91 24.91
N PHE A 59 3.40 5.89 24.84
CA PHE A 59 4.30 6.09 23.71
C PHE A 59 5.75 6.01 24.19
N LYS A 60 6.54 5.08 23.63
CA LYS A 60 7.97 4.93 23.93
C LYS A 60 8.68 4.20 22.80
N ASP A 61 9.94 4.56 22.51
CA ASP A 61 10.79 3.88 21.52
C ASP A 61 10.11 3.78 20.13
N GLN A 62 9.51 4.90 19.71
CA GLN A 62 8.62 5.07 18.55
C GLN A 62 7.42 4.10 18.48
N LYS A 63 6.96 3.54 19.61
CA LYS A 63 5.82 2.62 19.67
C LYS A 63 4.69 3.19 20.50
N VAL A 64 3.57 3.46 19.82
CA VAL A 64 2.26 3.69 20.45
C VAL A 64 1.72 2.35 20.91
N LYS A 65 1.18 2.27 22.12
CA LYS A 65 0.55 1.08 22.69
C LYS A 65 -0.72 1.46 23.44
N PHE A 66 -1.79 0.71 23.19
CA PHE A 66 -2.99 0.67 24.01
C PHE A 66 -3.08 -0.72 24.64
N LEU A 67 -3.27 -0.79 25.96
CA LEU A 67 -3.30 -2.04 26.72
C LEU A 67 -4.60 -2.17 27.52
N TRP A 68 -5.36 -3.22 27.27
CA TRP A 68 -6.60 -3.56 27.97
C TRP A 68 -6.39 -4.73 28.92
N MET A 69 -6.86 -4.59 30.17
CA MET A 69 -7.11 -5.75 31.05
C MET A 69 -8.41 -6.47 30.66
N ALA A 70 -9.39 -5.72 30.19
CA ALA A 70 -10.64 -6.20 29.60
C ALA A 70 -11.01 -5.31 28.41
N LEU A 71 -11.25 -5.90 27.25
CA LEU A 71 -11.81 -5.22 26.09
C LEU A 71 -13.24 -4.69 26.36
N PRO A 72 -13.67 -3.60 25.69
CA PRO A 72 -15.06 -3.19 25.65
C PRO A 72 -16.01 -4.30 25.16
N ASN A 73 -17.27 -4.24 25.58
CA ASN A 73 -18.28 -5.25 25.22
C ASN A 73 -18.63 -5.27 23.72
N ASN A 74 -18.55 -4.11 23.06
CA ASN A 74 -18.85 -3.91 21.65
C ASN A 74 -17.56 -3.64 20.85
N ASN A 75 -17.67 -3.51 19.52
CA ASN A 75 -16.66 -2.83 18.72
C ASN A 75 -16.44 -1.40 19.24
N PHE A 76 -15.21 -0.90 19.11
CA PHE A 76 -14.79 0.37 19.72
C PHE A 76 -13.73 1.06 18.87
N GLN A 77 -13.59 2.37 19.02
CA GLN A 77 -12.50 3.15 18.42
C GLN A 77 -11.46 3.49 19.50
N VAL A 78 -10.19 3.59 19.10
CA VAL A 78 -9.17 4.36 19.84
C VAL A 78 -8.51 5.37 18.92
N SER A 79 -7.97 6.45 19.47
CA SER A 79 -7.25 7.45 18.69
C SER A 79 -6.05 8.02 19.42
N TYR A 80 -5.10 8.56 18.65
CA TYR A 80 -3.98 9.33 19.18
C TYR A 80 -3.60 10.43 18.21
N LYS A 81 -3.13 11.55 18.74
CA LYS A 81 -2.61 12.66 17.95
C LYS A 81 -1.13 12.43 17.70
N VAL A 82 -0.71 12.58 16.45
CA VAL A 82 0.70 12.60 16.02
C VAL A 82 1.14 14.04 15.80
N ASN A 83 2.29 14.43 16.35
CA ASN A 83 3.02 15.63 15.89
C ASN A 83 4.27 15.20 15.11
N VAL A 84 4.54 15.88 14.00
CA VAL A 84 5.60 15.58 13.04
C VAL A 84 6.72 16.61 13.18
N ASP A 85 7.97 16.17 13.28
CA ASP A 85 9.12 17.08 13.31
C ASP A 85 9.24 17.93 12.03
N ALA A 86 9.65 19.19 12.17
CA ALA A 86 9.74 20.15 11.06
C ALA A 86 10.86 19.86 10.05
N SER A 87 11.80 18.96 10.36
CA SER A 87 12.84 18.50 9.44
C SER A 87 12.44 17.28 8.59
N LEU A 88 11.31 16.64 8.89
CA LEU A 88 10.84 15.46 8.15
C LEU A 88 10.25 15.83 6.79
N SER A 89 10.42 14.91 5.84
CA SER A 89 9.83 14.98 4.51
C SER A 89 9.71 13.58 3.89
N GLY A 90 8.99 13.47 2.78
CA GLY A 90 8.79 12.23 2.04
C GLY A 90 7.77 11.29 2.69
N ASN A 91 7.59 10.12 2.07
CA ASN A 91 6.60 9.14 2.52
C ASN A 91 7.07 8.42 3.79
N GLN A 92 6.20 8.39 4.77
CA GLN A 92 6.39 7.76 6.07
C GLN A 92 5.39 6.62 6.23
N ILE A 93 5.83 5.51 6.83
CA ILE A 93 5.01 4.30 7.02
C ILE A 93 4.61 4.18 8.49
N ILE A 94 3.33 3.93 8.74
CA ILE A 94 2.81 3.49 10.03
C ILE A 94 2.35 2.04 9.86
N GLU A 95 2.75 1.17 10.78
CA GLU A 95 2.40 -0.26 10.77
C GLU A 95 2.05 -0.72 12.18
N GLY A 96 1.21 -1.75 12.32
CA GLY A 96 0.75 -2.16 13.64
C GLY A 96 0.33 -3.61 13.79
N THR A 97 0.04 -3.97 15.03
CA THR A 97 -0.48 -5.29 15.42
C THR A 97 -1.48 -5.13 16.55
N PHE A 98 -2.61 -5.80 16.47
CA PHE A 98 -3.54 -5.98 17.58
C PHE A 98 -3.47 -7.44 18.03
N ALA A 99 -2.96 -7.65 19.25
CA ALA A 99 -2.80 -8.97 19.86
C ALA A 99 -3.79 -9.16 21.00
N TYR A 100 -4.38 -10.33 21.09
CA TYR A 100 -5.47 -10.65 22.02
C TYR A 100 -5.38 -12.11 22.48
N ILE A 101 -6.16 -12.49 23.49
CA ILE A 101 -6.26 -13.89 23.91
C ILE A 101 -7.56 -14.47 23.38
N GLN A 102 -7.46 -15.60 22.68
CA GLN A 102 -8.59 -16.40 22.22
C GLN A 102 -8.27 -17.87 22.46
N ASP A 103 -9.24 -18.66 22.94
CA ASP A 103 -9.11 -20.10 23.21
C ASP A 103 -7.87 -20.47 24.08
N ASN A 104 -7.51 -19.53 24.98
CA ASN A 104 -6.33 -19.52 25.86
C ASN A 104 -4.96 -19.38 25.17
N GLU A 105 -4.92 -19.17 23.86
CA GLU A 105 -3.71 -18.84 23.10
C GLU A 105 -3.62 -17.33 22.79
N THR A 106 -2.42 -16.84 22.40
CA THR A 106 -2.22 -15.41 22.07
C THR A 106 -2.25 -15.20 20.56
N GLU A 107 -3.40 -14.74 20.08
CA GLU A 107 -3.62 -14.42 18.68
C GLU A 107 -3.11 -13.02 18.31
N LYS A 108 -2.92 -12.80 16.99
CA LYS A 108 -2.44 -11.51 16.46
C LYS A 108 -3.00 -11.17 15.09
N TYR A 109 -3.85 -10.15 15.06
CA TYR A 109 -4.14 -9.41 13.85
C TYR A 109 -2.97 -8.47 13.50
N VAL A 110 -2.51 -8.51 12.25
CA VAL A 110 -1.58 -7.51 11.70
C VAL A 110 -2.42 -6.39 11.09
N ILE A 111 -2.23 -5.17 11.58
CA ILE A 111 -2.93 -3.99 11.06
C ILE A 111 -2.31 -3.66 9.69
N PRO A 112 -3.10 -3.32 8.66
CA PRO A 112 -2.60 -2.82 7.39
C PRO A 112 -1.55 -1.71 7.57
N LYS A 113 -0.65 -1.57 6.58
CA LYS A 113 0.37 -0.51 6.60
C LYS A 113 -0.19 0.75 5.96
N ASP A 114 -0.24 1.82 6.73
CA ASP A 114 -0.64 3.13 6.28
C ASP A 114 0.58 3.93 5.80
N ILE A 115 0.39 4.77 4.78
CA ILE A 115 1.43 5.66 4.24
C ILE A 115 0.93 7.09 4.30
N ILE A 116 1.70 7.96 4.95
CA ILE A 116 1.45 9.41 4.99
C ILE A 116 2.64 10.15 4.36
N SER A 117 2.35 11.07 3.44
CA SER A 117 3.40 11.90 2.82
C SER A 117 3.64 13.16 3.63
N VAL A 118 4.87 13.35 4.11
CA VAL A 118 5.26 14.57 4.83
C VAL A 118 5.86 15.56 3.83
N GLY A 119 5.23 16.72 3.68
CA GLY A 119 5.68 17.75 2.75
C GLY A 119 4.67 18.86 2.51
N ALA A 120 5.07 19.88 1.75
CA ALA A 120 4.10 20.79 1.17
C ALA A 120 3.32 20.05 0.06
N ASN A 121 2.01 20.29 -0.03
CA ASN A 121 1.18 19.74 -1.11
C ASN A 121 1.71 20.25 -2.46
N GLN A 122 2.42 19.39 -3.20
CA GLN A 122 2.93 19.74 -4.54
C GLN A 122 1.79 20.00 -5.53
N ALA A 123 0.60 19.44 -5.29
CA ALA A 123 -0.62 19.77 -6.02
C ALA A 123 -1.01 21.26 -5.83
N ASP A 124 -1.03 21.75 -4.60
CA ASP A 124 -1.38 23.15 -4.31
C ASP A 124 -0.30 24.11 -4.82
N ALA A 125 0.99 23.77 -4.63
CA ALA A 125 2.10 24.57 -5.14
C ALA A 125 2.13 24.63 -6.68
N ALA A 126 1.84 23.52 -7.37
CA ALA A 126 1.76 23.48 -8.83
C ALA A 126 0.51 24.22 -9.35
N ASN A 127 -0.65 24.05 -8.69
CA ASN A 127 -1.87 24.77 -9.03
C ASN A 127 -1.72 26.27 -8.81
N GLN A 128 -1.09 26.70 -7.71
CA GLN A 128 -0.81 28.11 -7.43
C GLN A 128 0.17 28.70 -8.44
N ALA A 129 1.31 28.04 -8.70
CA ALA A 129 2.27 28.51 -9.71
C ALA A 129 1.68 28.53 -11.14
N ALA A 130 0.78 27.60 -11.47
CA ALA A 130 0.03 27.63 -12.72
C ALA A 130 -0.97 28.80 -12.76
N MET A 131 -1.68 29.06 -11.66
CA MET A 131 -2.67 30.14 -11.58
C MET A 131 -2.03 31.53 -11.58
N ASP A 132 -0.92 31.72 -10.85
CA ASP A 132 -0.12 32.94 -10.85
C ASP A 132 0.40 33.24 -12.26
N LYS A 133 0.84 32.20 -13.00
CA LYS A 133 1.25 32.35 -14.40
C LYS A 133 0.07 32.67 -15.32
N ILE A 134 -1.07 32.00 -15.18
CA ILE A 134 -2.28 32.26 -15.98
C ILE A 134 -2.78 33.69 -15.75
N LEU A 135 -2.71 34.19 -14.50
CA LEU A 135 -3.08 35.56 -14.16
C LEU A 135 -2.13 36.58 -14.79
N ALA A 136 -0.82 36.34 -14.73
CA ALA A 136 0.18 37.19 -15.37
C ALA A 136 0.05 37.21 -16.92
N ASP A 137 -0.16 36.04 -17.54
CA ASP A 137 -0.36 35.91 -18.99
C ASP A 137 -1.69 36.54 -19.46
N GLN A 138 -2.74 36.58 -18.61
CA GLN A 138 -3.97 37.31 -18.88
C GLN A 138 -3.77 38.82 -18.74
N GLN A 139 -3.21 39.30 -17.63
CA GLN A 139 -3.06 40.73 -17.36
C GLN A 139 -2.18 41.42 -18.42
N ALA A 140 -1.05 40.79 -18.81
CA ALA A 140 -0.21 41.29 -19.90
C ALA A 140 -0.91 41.35 -21.27
N LYS A 141 -1.96 40.54 -21.47
CA LYS A 141 -2.77 40.50 -22.70
C LYS A 141 -3.90 41.53 -22.68
N GLU A 142 -4.45 41.83 -21.51
CA GLU A 142 -5.41 42.93 -21.31
C GLU A 142 -4.74 44.30 -21.44
N ASP A 143 -3.55 44.51 -20.85
CA ASP A 143 -2.77 45.74 -21.02
C ASP A 143 -2.44 46.03 -22.50
N ALA A 144 -2.08 44.99 -23.25
CA ALA A 144 -1.81 45.07 -24.69
C ALA A 144 -3.09 45.40 -25.50
N ALA A 145 -4.23 44.79 -25.14
CA ALA A 145 -5.51 45.04 -25.77
C ALA A 145 -6.05 46.45 -25.49
N GLU A 146 -5.92 46.97 -24.26
CA GLU A 146 -6.35 48.34 -23.94
C GLU A 146 -5.50 49.38 -24.68
N THR A 147 -4.19 49.14 -24.81
CA THR A 147 -3.28 49.99 -25.59
C THR A 147 -3.73 50.09 -27.05
N ALA A 148 -3.91 48.94 -27.73
CA ALA A 148 -4.39 48.91 -29.12
C ALA A 148 -5.79 49.53 -29.29
N ARG A 149 -6.68 49.37 -28.30
CA ARG A 149 -8.04 49.91 -28.33
C ARG A 149 -8.07 51.44 -28.15
N LYS A 150 -7.11 52.02 -27.42
CA LYS A 150 -6.91 53.48 -27.31
C LYS A 150 -6.34 54.10 -28.59
N GLU A 151 -5.51 53.38 -29.33
CA GLU A 151 -5.01 53.85 -30.64
C GLU A 151 -6.11 53.81 -31.72
N ALA A 152 -6.90 52.73 -31.78
CA ALA A 152 -7.99 52.59 -32.74
C ALA A 152 -9.14 53.61 -32.53
N ALA A 153 -9.51 53.90 -31.28
CA ALA A 153 -10.63 54.79 -30.95
C ALA A 153 -10.44 56.28 -31.34
N SER A 154 -9.27 56.66 -31.86
CA SER A 154 -8.99 58.02 -32.33
C SER A 154 -9.16 58.22 -33.85
N ALA A 155 -9.56 57.18 -34.60
CA ALA A 155 -9.46 57.17 -36.07
C ALA A 155 -10.79 57.00 -36.84
N GLU A 156 -11.88 56.59 -36.20
CA GLU A 156 -13.05 56.01 -36.90
C GLU A 156 -14.40 56.63 -36.45
N GLU A 157 -14.55 57.95 -36.61
CA GLU A 157 -15.83 58.67 -36.50
C GLU A 157 -16.36 59.02 -37.90
N THR A 158 -16.61 58.02 -38.77
CA THR A 158 -17.23 58.20 -40.10
C THR A 158 -17.82 56.87 -40.61
N GLU A 159 -18.99 56.90 -41.27
CA GLU A 159 -19.68 55.75 -41.93
C GLU A 159 -19.99 54.57 -40.96
N GLU A 160 -21.17 54.39 -40.36
CA GLU A 160 -22.58 54.52 -40.79
C GLU A 160 -23.07 53.48 -41.83
N VAL A 161 -24.31 52.99 -41.58
CA VAL A 161 -25.28 52.21 -42.39
C VAL A 161 -25.09 50.71 -42.75
N ALA A 162 -26.23 50.01 -42.68
CA ALA A 162 -26.62 48.72 -43.31
C ALA A 162 -26.02 47.39 -42.76
N ALA A 163 -26.78 46.28 -42.65
CA ALA A 163 -28.24 46.06 -42.68
C ALA A 163 -28.65 44.68 -42.07
N VAL A 164 -29.96 44.56 -41.78
CA VAL A 164 -30.88 43.40 -41.56
C VAL A 164 -30.43 42.07 -42.24
N GLU A 165 -30.67 40.83 -41.75
CA GLU A 165 -31.90 40.11 -41.32
C GLU A 165 -31.47 38.75 -40.65
N GLU A 166 -32.04 38.22 -39.55
CA GLU A 166 -33.20 37.29 -39.42
C GLU A 166 -33.03 35.91 -40.16
N VAL A 167 -33.51 34.70 -39.75
CA VAL A 167 -34.49 34.19 -38.75
C VAL A 167 -34.15 32.70 -38.36
N THR A 168 -34.90 32.09 -37.41
CA THR A 168 -35.27 30.63 -37.29
C THR A 168 -34.21 29.54 -36.98
N GLU A 169 -34.53 28.36 -36.39
CA GLU A 169 -35.60 27.92 -35.46
C GLU A 169 -35.23 26.57 -34.77
N VAL A 170 -35.98 26.25 -33.71
CA VAL A 170 -36.00 25.16 -32.70
C VAL A 170 -36.01 23.69 -33.22
N VAL A 171 -35.66 22.74 -32.32
CA VAL A 171 -36.26 21.40 -31.99
C VAL A 171 -35.12 20.41 -31.61
N GLU A 172 -34.99 19.90 -30.37
CA GLU A 172 -35.63 18.69 -29.75
C GLU A 172 -35.21 17.35 -30.42
N GLU A 173 -35.12 16.17 -29.78
CA GLU A 173 -35.53 15.69 -28.44
C GLU A 173 -34.62 14.53 -27.91
N VAL A 174 -35.02 13.90 -26.81
CA VAL A 174 -34.41 12.83 -25.97
C VAL A 174 -34.14 11.48 -26.67
N ALA A 175 -33.14 10.71 -26.21
CA ALA A 175 -33.11 9.24 -26.31
C ALA A 175 -32.16 8.51 -25.29
N GLU A 176 -32.68 8.14 -24.12
CA GLU A 176 -32.31 6.92 -23.34
C GLU A 176 -33.45 5.87 -23.52
N PRO A 177 -33.40 4.60 -23.01
CA PRO A 177 -32.38 3.85 -22.22
C PRO A 177 -31.68 2.75 -23.07
N ILE A 178 -31.30 1.48 -22.74
CA ILE A 178 -31.61 0.36 -21.77
C ILE A 178 -30.34 -0.56 -21.67
N VAL A 179 -30.18 -1.67 -20.88
CA VAL A 179 -31.09 -2.64 -20.20
C VAL A 179 -30.45 -3.29 -18.93
N GLU A 180 -31.20 -4.22 -18.31
CA GLU A 180 -30.88 -5.41 -17.45
C GLU A 180 -29.46 -6.05 -17.56
N ALA A 181 -28.78 -6.53 -16.50
CA ALA A 181 -29.04 -7.64 -15.51
C ALA A 181 -28.57 -9.05 -16.02
N VAL A 182 -28.39 -10.16 -15.27
CA VAL A 182 -28.94 -10.71 -13.98
C VAL A 182 -27.96 -11.75 -13.31
N GLU A 183 -28.23 -12.17 -12.06
CA GLU A 183 -27.81 -13.43 -11.33
C GLU A 183 -26.30 -13.70 -11.00
N GLU A 184 -25.82 -14.18 -9.81
CA GLU A 184 -26.11 -15.33 -8.87
C GLU A 184 -25.26 -16.62 -9.20
N ILE A 185 -24.85 -17.58 -8.32
CA ILE A 185 -24.97 -17.92 -6.86
C ILE A 185 -23.93 -19.02 -6.41
N ALA A 186 -23.91 -19.37 -5.10
CA ALA A 186 -23.52 -20.67 -4.46
C ALA A 186 -22.00 -21.06 -4.40
N GLU A 187 -21.39 -21.41 -3.24
CA GLU A 187 -21.45 -22.63 -2.36
C GLU A 187 -20.67 -23.87 -2.94
N GLU A 188 -20.07 -24.83 -2.19
CA GLU A 188 -20.15 -25.23 -0.76
C GLU A 188 -18.87 -25.98 -0.22
N VAL A 189 -18.61 -25.87 1.09
CA VAL A 189 -18.09 -26.81 2.14
C VAL A 189 -17.27 -28.12 1.86
N VAL A 190 -16.18 -28.34 2.65
CA VAL A 190 -15.82 -29.50 3.58
C VAL A 190 -14.45 -29.21 4.26
N GLU A 191 -14.17 -29.41 5.58
CA GLU A 191 -13.96 -30.62 6.43
C GLU A 191 -12.91 -31.64 5.93
N ALA A 192 -11.95 -32.20 6.71
CA ALA A 192 -11.48 -32.08 8.12
C ALA A 192 -9.97 -32.60 8.18
N VAL A 193 -9.24 -33.07 9.22
CA VAL A 193 -9.45 -33.62 10.60
C VAL A 193 -8.18 -33.38 11.52
N GLU A 194 -7.79 -34.33 12.40
CA GLU A 194 -6.68 -34.40 13.41
C GLU A 194 -5.28 -34.79 12.82
N GLU A 195 -4.11 -34.85 13.51
CA GLU A 195 -3.79 -35.31 14.90
C GLU A 195 -2.44 -34.77 15.48
N VAL A 196 -2.40 -34.49 16.81
CA VAL A 196 -1.33 -34.54 17.89
C VAL A 196 0.19 -34.52 17.48
N VAL A 197 1.15 -33.81 18.12
CA VAL A 197 1.80 -34.03 19.47
C VAL A 197 2.50 -32.78 20.08
N GLU A 198 2.96 -32.91 21.34
CA GLU A 198 3.53 -31.94 22.30
C GLU A 198 4.90 -31.26 21.95
N ALA A 199 5.43 -30.46 22.89
CA ALA A 199 6.37 -29.35 22.62
C ALA A 199 7.72 -29.36 23.37
N THR A 200 8.69 -28.60 22.79
CA THR A 200 9.95 -28.05 23.38
C THR A 200 11.08 -29.02 23.81
N PRO A 201 12.35 -28.55 24.00
CA PRO A 201 13.02 -27.34 23.50
C PRO A 201 14.32 -27.65 22.70
N ALA A 202 14.99 -26.61 22.17
CA ALA A 202 16.22 -26.73 21.37
C ALA A 202 17.54 -26.65 22.20
N PRO A 203 18.63 -27.30 21.73
CA PRO A 203 20.02 -26.86 21.94
C PRO A 203 20.62 -26.21 20.68
N ALA A 204 21.74 -25.48 20.81
CA ALA A 204 22.32 -24.65 19.72
C ALA A 204 23.79 -24.97 19.40
N LYS A 205 24.25 -24.45 18.24
CA LYS A 205 25.57 -24.68 17.55
C LYS A 205 25.64 -26.04 16.83
N THR A 206 26.26 -26.17 15.66
CA THR A 206 27.48 -25.50 15.13
C THR A 206 27.37 -25.23 13.61
N VAL A 207 28.29 -24.46 13.02
CA VAL A 207 28.36 -24.11 11.58
C VAL A 207 29.46 -24.91 10.88
N GLU A 208 29.34 -25.04 9.54
CA GLU A 208 30.25 -25.65 8.52
C GLU A 208 29.85 -27.04 8.00
N PRO A 209 30.14 -27.38 6.72
CA PRO A 209 30.43 -26.52 5.56
C PRO A 209 29.44 -26.74 4.38
N VAL A 210 29.71 -26.09 3.23
CA VAL A 210 28.87 -26.16 2.01
C VAL A 210 28.82 -27.60 1.45
N ALA A 211 27.61 -28.09 1.13
CA ALA A 211 27.39 -29.42 0.56
C ALA A 211 26.56 -29.37 -0.74
N ASP A 212 27.28 -29.30 -1.85
CA ASP A 212 26.95 -29.90 -3.15
C ASP A 212 25.51 -29.72 -3.70
N TYR A 213 25.28 -28.62 -4.43
CA TYR A 213 24.04 -28.31 -5.16
C TYR A 213 23.82 -29.24 -6.38
N ASN A 214 23.61 -30.54 -6.12
CA ASN A 214 23.42 -31.57 -7.16
C ASN A 214 22.13 -31.36 -7.98
N ASP A 215 22.31 -30.93 -9.24
CA ASP A 215 21.69 -31.34 -10.52
C ASP A 215 20.17 -31.60 -10.63
N ALA A 216 19.52 -32.18 -9.62
CA ALA A 216 18.07 -32.30 -9.51
C ALA A 216 17.36 -30.93 -9.38
N MET A 217 18.08 -29.85 -9.07
CA MET A 217 17.53 -28.48 -8.97
C MET A 217 16.99 -27.91 -10.29
N MET A 218 17.45 -28.43 -11.44
CA MET A 218 17.22 -27.85 -12.78
C MET A 218 16.17 -28.63 -13.61
N LYS A 219 15.18 -29.23 -12.94
CA LYS A 219 13.94 -29.68 -13.58
C LYS A 219 12.75 -29.05 -12.88
N SER A 220 12.16 -28.05 -13.51
CA SER A 220 10.75 -27.75 -13.28
C SER A 220 9.93 -29.01 -13.55
N LYS A 221 8.98 -29.30 -12.65
CA LYS A 221 7.85 -30.14 -13.01
C LYS A 221 7.10 -29.40 -14.12
N ALA A 222 6.57 -30.10 -15.13
CA ALA A 222 5.78 -29.42 -16.16
C ALA A 222 4.66 -28.60 -15.47
N GLY A 223 4.55 -27.33 -15.83
CA GLY A 223 3.75 -26.33 -15.11
C GLY A 223 4.49 -25.60 -14.00
N LEU A 224 5.03 -26.30 -12.99
CA LEU A 224 5.45 -25.70 -11.72
C LEU A 224 6.86 -25.08 -11.75
N VAL A 225 6.93 -23.77 -11.46
CA VAL A 225 8.16 -22.97 -11.32
C VAL A 225 8.07 -22.09 -10.07
N PHE A 226 9.15 -21.99 -9.31
CA PHE A 226 9.31 -21.01 -8.22
C PHE A 226 10.28 -19.90 -8.65
N ARG A 227 9.99 -18.65 -8.28
CA ARG A 227 10.88 -17.48 -8.45
C ARG A 227 11.03 -16.76 -7.10
N VAL A 228 11.96 -15.81 -6.97
CA VAL A 228 12.06 -14.96 -5.76
C VAL A 228 11.70 -13.52 -6.09
N GLN A 229 10.63 -13.00 -5.49
CA GLN A 229 10.25 -11.60 -5.58
C GLN A 229 11.15 -10.76 -4.68
N VAL A 230 11.87 -9.80 -5.26
CA VAL A 230 12.82 -8.91 -4.57
C VAL A 230 12.29 -7.48 -4.36
N ALA A 231 11.27 -7.08 -5.11
CA ALA A 231 10.51 -5.85 -4.89
C ALA A 231 9.13 -5.93 -5.53
N ALA A 232 8.24 -5.01 -5.15
CA ALA A 232 7.09 -4.61 -5.95
C ALA A 232 6.77 -3.12 -5.71
N GLY A 233 6.15 -2.46 -6.69
CA GLY A 233 5.69 -1.08 -6.53
C GLY A 233 4.79 -0.60 -7.68
N PRO A 234 4.04 0.50 -7.49
CA PRO A 234 3.09 1.05 -8.47
C PRO A 234 3.78 1.82 -9.61
N SER A 235 5.10 1.74 -9.73
CA SER A 235 5.87 2.42 -10.77
C SER A 235 6.95 1.50 -11.29
N GLN A 236 7.12 1.48 -12.62
CA GLN A 236 8.15 0.68 -13.24
C GLN A 236 9.54 1.30 -12.95
N VAL A 237 10.48 0.47 -12.50
CA VAL A 237 11.90 0.83 -12.34
C VAL A 237 12.75 -0.08 -13.23
N ASP A 238 13.85 0.45 -13.74
CA ASP A 238 14.74 -0.30 -14.62
C ASP A 238 15.47 -1.42 -13.85
N PRO A 239 15.65 -2.64 -14.43
CA PRO A 239 16.38 -3.73 -13.78
C PRO A 239 17.78 -3.34 -13.27
N SER A 240 18.46 -2.40 -13.94
CA SER A 240 19.77 -1.88 -13.53
C SER A 240 19.75 -1.23 -12.13
N PHE A 241 18.59 -0.78 -11.64
CA PHE A 241 18.44 -0.29 -10.27
C PHE A 241 18.86 -1.35 -9.24
N PHE A 242 18.46 -2.61 -9.45
CA PHE A 242 18.74 -3.70 -8.52
C PHE A 242 20.19 -4.20 -8.62
N VAL A 243 20.77 -4.18 -9.83
CA VAL A 243 22.21 -4.41 -10.03
C VAL A 243 23.03 -3.40 -9.22
N ASN A 244 22.68 -2.11 -9.31
CA ASN A 244 23.41 -1.04 -8.63
C ASN A 244 23.12 -0.94 -7.12
N LYS A 245 21.89 -1.25 -6.66
CA LYS A 245 21.49 -1.12 -5.25
C LYS A 245 21.78 -2.37 -4.41
N TYR A 246 21.65 -3.56 -5.00
CA TYR A 246 21.72 -4.84 -4.29
C TYR A 246 22.79 -5.79 -4.86
N GLY A 247 23.51 -5.40 -5.92
CA GLY A 247 24.55 -6.25 -6.52
C GLY A 247 24.01 -7.51 -7.22
N ILE A 248 22.71 -7.55 -7.54
CA ILE A 248 22.08 -8.69 -8.22
C ILE A 248 22.50 -8.68 -9.69
N SER A 249 23.31 -9.65 -10.11
CA SER A 249 23.74 -9.83 -11.51
C SER A 249 22.77 -10.69 -12.33
N ASP A 250 21.87 -11.41 -11.66
CA ASP A 250 20.89 -12.31 -12.27
C ASP A 250 19.78 -11.54 -13.01
N ALA A 251 19.20 -12.21 -14.02
CA ALA A 251 18.13 -11.62 -14.82
C ALA A 251 16.86 -11.39 -13.97
N ILE A 252 16.38 -10.14 -13.95
CA ILE A 252 15.15 -9.75 -13.27
C ILE A 252 14.01 -9.69 -14.29
N VAL A 253 12.95 -10.46 -14.03
CA VAL A 253 11.70 -10.41 -14.77
C VAL A 253 10.76 -9.42 -14.08
N ILE A 254 10.10 -8.58 -14.88
CA ILE A 254 9.08 -7.65 -14.42
C ILE A 254 7.70 -8.25 -14.76
N GLU A 255 6.84 -8.37 -13.76
CA GLU A 255 5.46 -8.88 -13.89
C GLU A 255 4.49 -7.80 -13.40
N GLU A 256 3.44 -7.47 -14.16
CA GLU A 256 2.39 -6.56 -13.69
C GLU A 256 1.21 -7.36 -13.12
N HIS A 257 0.75 -7.02 -11.92
CA HIS A 257 -0.40 -7.68 -11.28
C HIS A 257 -1.01 -6.74 -10.22
N GLU A 258 -2.32 -6.48 -10.30
CA GLU A 258 -3.05 -5.48 -9.48
C GLU A 258 -2.46 -4.06 -9.56
N GLY A 259 -1.97 -3.64 -10.74
CA GLY A 259 -1.35 -2.32 -10.92
C GLY A 259 0.02 -2.16 -10.23
N LEU A 260 0.59 -3.25 -9.71
CA LEU A 260 1.95 -3.29 -9.18
C LEU A 260 2.89 -3.98 -10.16
N PHE A 261 4.00 -3.33 -10.48
CA PHE A 261 5.16 -3.95 -11.10
C PHE A 261 5.90 -4.75 -10.02
N LYS A 262 5.95 -6.07 -10.18
CA LYS A 262 6.56 -7.05 -9.29
C LYS A 262 7.86 -7.52 -9.94
N TYR A 263 8.97 -7.50 -9.19
CA TYR A 263 10.31 -7.79 -9.68
C TYR A 263 10.75 -9.14 -9.12
N VAL A 264 10.92 -10.13 -9.99
CA VAL A 264 11.26 -11.50 -9.62
C VAL A 264 12.57 -11.94 -10.27
N VAL A 265 13.34 -12.76 -9.56
CA VAL A 265 14.68 -13.20 -9.97
C VAL A 265 14.90 -14.67 -9.61
N GLY A 266 15.66 -15.35 -10.47
CA GLY A 266 15.91 -16.79 -10.41
C GLY A 266 14.69 -17.64 -10.77
N GLU A 267 14.94 -18.85 -11.29
CA GLU A 267 13.92 -19.84 -11.58
C GLU A 267 14.33 -21.19 -10.98
N PHE A 268 13.43 -21.81 -10.23
CA PHE A 268 13.72 -22.98 -9.40
C PHE A 268 12.64 -24.04 -9.54
N GLY A 269 13.04 -25.32 -9.68
CA GLY A 269 12.10 -26.44 -9.79
C GLY A 269 11.41 -26.85 -8.48
N SER A 270 11.78 -26.26 -7.33
CA SER A 270 11.14 -26.53 -6.04
C SER A 270 11.34 -25.41 -5.01
N TYR A 271 10.52 -25.41 -3.95
CA TYR A 271 10.47 -24.35 -2.94
C TYR A 271 11.77 -24.22 -2.12
N ARG A 272 12.39 -25.33 -1.71
CA ARG A 272 13.61 -25.31 -0.87
C ARG A 272 14.78 -24.53 -1.54
N PRO A 273 15.14 -24.81 -2.82
CA PRO A 273 16.10 -23.98 -3.58
C PRO A 273 15.77 -22.48 -3.55
N ALA A 274 14.54 -22.12 -3.94
CA ALA A 274 14.10 -20.73 -4.00
C ALA A 274 14.13 -20.07 -2.62
N LYS A 275 13.86 -20.82 -1.55
CA LYS A 275 13.90 -20.29 -0.18
C LYS A 275 15.31 -20.08 0.35
N THR A 276 16.27 -20.92 -0.04
CA THR A 276 17.69 -20.68 0.22
C THR A 276 18.16 -19.43 -0.50
N PHE A 277 17.88 -19.28 -1.80
CA PHE A 277 18.23 -18.08 -2.57
C PHE A 277 17.55 -16.80 -2.03
N SER A 278 16.30 -16.88 -1.59
CA SER A 278 15.60 -15.81 -0.85
C SER A 278 16.33 -15.41 0.44
N ASN A 279 16.92 -16.35 1.17
CA ASN A 279 17.73 -16.03 2.34
C ASN A 279 19.10 -15.44 1.95
N GLU A 280 19.79 -15.99 0.93
CA GLU A 280 21.06 -15.47 0.42
C GLU A 280 20.94 -14.02 -0.08
N LEU A 281 19.86 -13.69 -0.81
CA LEU A 281 19.57 -12.32 -1.26
C LEU A 281 19.31 -11.35 -0.08
N ARG A 282 18.70 -11.83 1.00
CA ARG A 282 18.52 -11.03 2.22
C ARG A 282 19.86 -10.81 2.94
N ASP A 283 20.62 -11.89 3.14
CA ASP A 283 21.76 -11.92 4.05
C ASP A 283 23.07 -11.41 3.42
N ASN A 284 23.27 -11.63 2.11
CA ASN A 284 24.45 -11.18 1.37
C ASN A 284 24.19 -9.89 0.58
N ASN A 285 23.07 -9.83 -0.15
CA ASN A 285 22.73 -8.72 -1.05
C ASN A 285 21.94 -7.59 -0.36
N SER A 286 21.60 -7.73 0.92
CA SER A 286 20.81 -6.78 1.71
C SER A 286 19.44 -6.44 1.07
N VAL A 287 18.84 -7.38 0.33
CA VAL A 287 17.49 -7.22 -0.20
C VAL A 287 16.49 -7.27 0.95
N GLU A 288 15.56 -6.32 0.98
CA GLU A 288 14.62 -6.17 2.10
C GLU A 288 13.37 -7.04 1.88
N GLY A 289 13.24 -8.10 2.67
CA GLY A 289 12.09 -9.01 2.64
C GLY A 289 11.88 -9.85 1.36
N PRO A 290 12.93 -10.35 0.64
CA PRO A 290 12.74 -11.16 -0.55
C PRO A 290 12.01 -12.47 -0.24
N PHE A 291 10.98 -12.79 -1.01
CA PHE A 291 10.11 -13.94 -0.75
C PHE A 291 9.86 -14.79 -2.00
N VAL A 292 9.60 -16.08 -1.79
CA VAL A 292 9.35 -17.03 -2.88
C VAL A 292 7.95 -16.83 -3.44
N THR A 293 7.85 -16.69 -4.76
CA THR A 293 6.60 -16.78 -5.52
C THR A 293 6.56 -18.11 -6.28
N ALA A 294 5.36 -18.63 -6.54
CA ALA A 294 5.15 -19.87 -7.24
C ALA A 294 4.17 -19.69 -8.41
N TYR A 295 4.40 -20.43 -9.48
CA TYR A 295 3.66 -20.37 -10.72
C TYR A 295 3.39 -21.79 -11.19
N ASN A 296 2.17 -22.08 -11.65
CA ASN A 296 1.83 -23.32 -12.35
C ASN A 296 1.28 -22.99 -13.74
N ASP A 297 1.90 -23.57 -14.77
CA ASP A 297 1.62 -23.30 -16.19
C ASP A 297 1.68 -21.80 -16.56
N GLY A 298 2.56 -21.06 -15.88
CA GLY A 298 2.74 -19.61 -16.02
C GLY A 298 1.77 -18.76 -15.19
N VAL A 299 0.71 -19.34 -14.61
CA VAL A 299 -0.22 -18.64 -13.72
C VAL A 299 0.35 -18.62 -12.30
N ARG A 300 0.37 -17.45 -11.64
CA ARG A 300 0.82 -17.32 -10.24
C ARG A 300 -0.17 -18.01 -9.29
N ILE A 301 0.34 -18.89 -8.43
CA ILE A 301 -0.44 -19.67 -7.44
C ILE A 301 0.05 -19.41 -6.01
N HIS A 302 -0.68 -19.88 -5.00
CA HIS A 302 -0.24 -19.71 -3.62
C HIS A 302 0.91 -20.68 -3.28
N VAL A 303 1.83 -20.28 -2.39
CA VAL A 303 3.00 -21.11 -2.05
C VAL A 303 2.60 -22.43 -1.37
N LYS A 304 1.48 -22.46 -0.62
CA LYS A 304 0.96 -23.71 -0.04
C LYS A 304 0.49 -24.68 -1.14
N GLU A 305 -0.36 -24.19 -2.04
CA GLU A 305 -0.86 -24.92 -3.22
C GLU A 305 0.31 -25.44 -4.09
N ALA A 306 1.37 -24.65 -4.25
CA ALA A 306 2.58 -25.05 -4.95
C ALA A 306 3.36 -26.17 -4.23
N LEU A 307 3.36 -26.21 -2.90
CA LEU A 307 3.93 -27.31 -2.11
C LEU A 307 3.05 -28.56 -2.19
N ASP A 308 1.72 -28.41 -2.15
CA ASP A 308 0.75 -29.49 -2.34
C ASP A 308 0.91 -30.14 -3.73
N ILE A 309 1.06 -29.32 -4.78
CA ILE A 309 1.35 -29.77 -6.16
C ILE A 309 2.77 -30.38 -6.28
N ALA A 310 3.75 -29.90 -5.52
CA ALA A 310 5.11 -30.45 -5.52
C ALA A 310 5.22 -31.77 -4.72
N GLY A 311 4.37 -31.98 -3.71
CA GLY A 311 4.46 -33.05 -2.72
C GLY A 311 5.66 -32.88 -1.78
N GLN A 312 5.82 -31.69 -1.15
CA GLN A 312 7.04 -31.28 -0.40
C GLN A 312 6.83 -30.71 1.00
#